data_AF-A0A3B1BVD8-F1
#
_entry.id   AF-A0A3B1BVD8-F1
#
_cell.length_a   1.000
_cell.length_b   1.000
_cell.length_c   1.000
_cell.angle_alpha   90.00
_cell.angle_beta   90.00
_cell.angle_gamma   90.00
#
_symmetry.space_group_name_H-M   'P 1'
#
loop_
_entity.id
_entity.type
_entity.pdbx_description
1 polymer ?
#
loop_
_entity_poly.entity_id
_entity_poly.type
_entity_poly.pdbx_seq_one_letter_code
_entity_poly.pdbx_strand_id
1 'polypeptide(L)'
;MTMELVPRFREDLYICAQCSFCTATCEAAGFTRWESDSPKGRMFALKEMFEGRLDSGPELLEELSASAYKCTLCGRCGEVCQTNIDLRSLWLDLRANLLEKGHFPKKLALMRG
;
A
#
# COMPACT_ATOMS: atom_id res chain seq x y z
N MET A 1 -4.29 -19.38 0.63
CA MET A 1 -4.55 -18.85 1.99
C MET A 1 -4.49 -17.35 1.86
N THR A 2 -5.58 -16.63 2.11
CA THR A 2 -5.65 -15.18 1.89
C THR A 2 -4.65 -14.46 2.80
N MET A 3 -3.73 -13.70 2.22
CA MET A 3 -2.71 -12.97 2.97
C MET A 3 -3.27 -11.61 3.37
N GLU A 4 -3.44 -11.41 4.67
CA GLU A 4 -3.91 -10.14 5.21
C GLU A 4 -2.74 -9.27 5.66
N LEU A 5 -2.51 -8.15 4.96
CA LEU A 5 -1.41 -7.21 5.20
C LEU A 5 -1.85 -5.93 5.92
N VAL A 6 -3.16 -5.68 6.05
CA VAL A 6 -3.73 -4.48 6.68
C VAL A 6 -5.02 -4.84 7.46
N PRO A 7 -4.97 -5.76 8.42
CA PRO A 7 -6.19 -6.28 9.08
C PRO A 7 -7.04 -5.21 9.77
N ARG A 8 -6.42 -4.12 10.28
CA ARG A 8 -7.11 -2.98 10.88
C ARG A 8 -7.94 -2.16 9.88
N PHE A 9 -7.61 -2.24 8.60
CA PHE A 9 -8.20 -1.44 7.52
C PHE A 9 -8.99 -2.30 6.53
N ARG A 10 -9.45 -3.49 6.94
CA ARG A 10 -10.15 -4.43 6.07
C ARG A 10 -11.39 -3.79 5.44
N GLU A 11 -12.21 -3.14 6.24
CA GLU A 11 -13.43 -2.46 5.78
C GLU A 11 -13.09 -1.33 4.80
N ASP A 12 -11.98 -0.62 5.00
CA ASP A 12 -11.55 0.47 4.14
C ASP A 12 -11.18 0.00 2.72
N LEU A 13 -10.74 -1.25 2.56
CA LEU A 13 -10.54 -1.85 1.23
C LEU A 13 -11.86 -1.90 0.43
N TYR A 14 -12.98 -2.14 1.11
CA TYR A 14 -14.31 -2.18 0.51
C TYR A 14 -14.92 -0.79 0.32
N ILE A 15 -14.65 0.13 1.24
CA ILE A 15 -15.13 1.52 1.19
C ILE A 15 -14.43 2.32 0.08
N CYS A 16 -13.18 1.97 -0.27
CA CYS A 16 -12.41 2.66 -1.29
C CYS A 16 -13.16 2.75 -2.63
N ALA A 17 -13.60 3.96 -2.99
CA ALA A 17 -14.36 4.21 -4.21
C ALA A 17 -13.51 4.19 -5.51
N GLN A 18 -12.20 3.93 -5.42
CA GLN A 18 -11.27 3.93 -6.57
C GLN A 18 -11.30 5.24 -7.40
N CYS A 19 -11.65 6.37 -6.78
CA CYS A 19 -11.91 7.66 -7.44
C CYS A 19 -10.65 8.46 -7.83
N SER A 20 -9.44 7.98 -7.51
CA SER A 20 -8.14 8.58 -7.89
C SER A 20 -7.79 9.96 -7.31
N PHE A 21 -8.62 10.58 -6.45
CA PHE A 21 -8.26 11.84 -5.78
C PHE A 21 -6.95 11.74 -5.00
N CYS A 22 -6.75 10.62 -4.29
CA CYS A 22 -5.51 10.33 -3.57
C CYS A 22 -4.28 10.21 -4.51
N THR A 23 -4.47 9.70 -5.73
CA THR A 23 -3.41 9.58 -6.74
C THR A 23 -3.05 10.94 -7.33
N ALA A 24 -4.04 11.78 -7.65
CA ALA A 24 -3.83 13.11 -8.22
C ALA A 24 -2.96 14.02 -7.34
N THR A 25 -2.96 13.78 -6.02
CA THR A 25 -2.17 14.55 -5.06
C THR A 25 -0.86 13.88 -4.64
N CYS A 26 -0.56 12.65 -5.08
CA CYS A 26 0.58 11.89 -4.57
C CYS A 26 1.86 12.20 -5.38
N GLU A 27 2.81 12.91 -4.77
CA GLU A 27 4.05 13.30 -5.42
C GLU A 27 4.94 12.09 -5.77
N ALA A 28 4.96 11.06 -4.91
CA ALA A 28 5.71 9.83 -5.15
C ALA A 28 5.23 9.11 -6.42
N ALA A 29 3.91 8.99 -6.59
CA ALA A 29 3.31 8.39 -7.79
C ALA A 29 3.53 9.26 -9.03
N GLY A 30 3.51 10.59 -8.89
CA GLY A 30 3.84 11.52 -9.98
C GLY A 30 5.28 11.38 -10.49
N PHE A 31 6.22 11.03 -9.60
CA PHE A 31 7.61 10.78 -9.97
C PHE A 31 7.80 9.43 -10.66
N THR A 32 7.23 8.36 -10.10
CA THR A 32 7.44 7.01 -10.65
C THR A 32 6.60 6.75 -11.90
N ARG A 33 5.43 7.40 -12.01
CA ARG A 33 4.45 7.26 -13.10
C ARG A 33 3.89 5.85 -13.29
N TRP A 34 4.10 4.97 -12.32
CA TRP A 34 3.52 3.63 -12.29
C TRP A 34 2.27 3.62 -11.42
N GLU A 35 1.17 3.09 -11.97
CA GLU A 35 -0.10 3.03 -11.22
C GLU A 35 0.02 2.17 -9.95
N SER A 36 0.85 1.12 -9.97
CA SER A 36 1.13 0.26 -8.81
C SER A 36 1.80 0.99 -7.64
N ASP A 37 2.45 2.13 -7.88
CA ASP A 37 3.04 2.98 -6.82
C ASP A 37 2.02 3.98 -6.24
N SER A 38 0.90 4.18 -6.93
CA SER A 38 -0.15 5.12 -6.52
C SER A 38 -0.87 4.63 -5.24
N PRO A 39 -1.41 5.55 -4.41
CA PRO A 39 -2.24 5.16 -3.28
C PRO A 39 -3.44 4.31 -3.73
N LYS A 40 -4.07 4.66 -4.85
CA LYS A 40 -5.17 3.89 -5.43
C LYS A 40 -4.74 2.48 -5.86
N GLY A 41 -3.61 2.38 -6.57
CA GLY A 41 -3.07 1.11 -7.04
C GLY A 41 -2.74 0.16 -5.89
N ARG A 42 -2.18 0.69 -4.79
CA ARG A 42 -1.98 -0.09 -3.56
C ARG A 42 -3.29 -0.55 -2.94
N MET A 43 -4.31 0.32 -2.82
CA MET A 43 -5.63 -0.09 -2.33
C MET A 43 -6.25 -1.19 -3.19
N PHE A 44 -6.13 -1.07 -4.52
CA PHE A 44 -6.59 -2.09 -5.46
C PHE A 44 -5.87 -3.42 -5.23
N ALA A 45 -4.53 -3.43 -5.25
CA ALA A 45 -3.75 -4.65 -5.04
C ALA A 45 -4.08 -5.32 -3.71
N LEU A 46 -4.14 -4.56 -2.61
CA LEU A 46 -4.51 -5.10 -1.29
C LEU A 46 -5.90 -5.74 -1.28
N LYS A 47 -6.88 -5.12 -1.93
CA LYS A 47 -8.24 -5.68 -2.04
C LYS A 47 -8.25 -6.96 -2.87
N GLU A 48 -7.60 -6.97 -4.04
CA GLU A 48 -7.56 -8.14 -4.90
C GLU A 48 -6.82 -9.32 -4.25
N MET A 49 -5.75 -9.06 -3.48
CA MET A 49 -5.08 -10.07 -2.67
C MET A 49 -5.99 -10.61 -1.56
N PHE A 50 -6.70 -9.72 -0.87
CA PHE A 50 -7.63 -10.09 0.20
C PHE A 50 -8.77 -10.96 -0.33
N GLU A 51 -9.31 -10.63 -1.50
CA GLU A 51 -10.38 -11.38 -2.15
C GLU A 51 -9.89 -12.62 -2.91
N GLY A 52 -8.58 -12.91 -2.86
CA GLY A 52 -7.97 -14.09 -3.48
C GLY A 52 -7.95 -14.07 -5.01
N ARG A 53 -8.16 -12.91 -5.63
CA ARG A 53 -8.10 -12.71 -7.09
C ARG A 53 -6.69 -12.42 -7.60
N LEU A 54 -5.82 -11.94 -6.73
CA LEU A 54 -4.42 -11.69 -7.01
C LEU A 54 -3.58 -12.59 -6.10
N ASP A 55 -2.76 -13.47 -6.70
CA ASP A 55 -1.94 -14.39 -5.92
C ASP A 55 -0.87 -13.62 -5.14
N SER A 56 -0.86 -13.79 -3.82
CA SER A 56 0.12 -13.19 -2.91
C SER A 56 1.45 -13.93 -2.95
N GLY A 57 1.93 -14.25 -4.14
CA GLY A 57 3.20 -14.91 -4.38
C GLY A 57 4.40 -14.00 -4.05
N PRO A 58 5.61 -14.56 -3.96
CA PRO A 58 6.81 -13.81 -3.58
C PRO A 58 7.09 -12.59 -4.47
N GLU A 59 6.90 -12.72 -5.79
CA GLU A 59 7.13 -11.64 -6.76
C GLU A 59 6.22 -10.44 -6.49
N LEU A 60 4.91 -10.69 -6.35
CA LEU A 60 3.95 -9.62 -6.05
C LEU A 60 4.24 -8.97 -4.69
N LEU A 61 4.64 -9.74 -3.67
CA LEU A 61 5.00 -9.18 -2.37
C LEU A 61 6.24 -8.30 -2.44
N GLU A 62 7.21 -8.65 -3.28
CA GLU A 62 8.37 -7.79 -3.56
C GLU A 62 7.95 -6.50 -4.26
N GLU A 63 7.06 -6.56 -5.25
CA GLU A 63 6.52 -5.38 -5.94
C GLU A 63 5.72 -4.47 -5.01
N LEU A 64 4.79 -5.04 -4.23
CA LEU A 64 4.00 -4.32 -3.25
C LEU A 64 4.89 -3.71 -2.17
N SER A 65 5.93 -4.42 -1.72
CA SER A 65 6.93 -3.89 -0.81
C SER A 65 7.67 -2.70 -1.44
N ALA A 66 8.20 -2.85 -2.66
CA ALA A 66 8.87 -1.76 -3.35
C ALA A 66 7.96 -0.52 -3.48
N SER A 67 6.70 -0.71 -3.87
CA SER A 67 5.67 0.34 -3.92
C SER A 67 5.42 0.99 -2.55
N ALA A 68 5.18 0.17 -1.51
CA ALA A 68 4.96 0.64 -0.15
C ALA A 68 6.14 1.47 0.38
N TYR A 69 7.37 1.09 0.05
CA TYR A 69 8.59 1.78 0.49
C TYR A 69 8.96 3.03 -0.36
N LYS A 70 8.39 3.20 -1.56
CA LYS A 70 8.45 4.48 -2.31
C LYS A 70 7.55 5.56 -1.72
N CYS A 71 6.53 5.19 -0.94
CA CYS A 71 5.66 6.16 -0.27
C CYS A 71 6.46 7.08 0.68
N THR A 72 6.27 8.39 0.61
CA THR A 72 6.95 9.34 1.53
C THR A 72 6.25 9.47 2.89
N LEU A 73 5.10 8.81 3.07
CA LEU A 73 4.24 8.93 4.26
C LEU A 73 3.79 10.38 4.58
N CYS A 74 3.75 11.27 3.58
CA CYS A 74 3.35 12.67 3.74
C CYS A 74 1.89 12.86 4.17
N GLY A 75 1.03 11.86 3.96
CA GLY A 75 -0.36 11.87 4.42
C GLY A 75 -1.36 12.60 3.51
N ARG A 76 -0.92 13.36 2.51
CA ARG A 76 -1.80 14.16 1.64
C ARG A 76 -2.93 13.38 0.97
N CYS A 77 -2.70 12.10 0.69
CA CYS A 77 -3.72 11.18 0.17
C CYS A 77 -4.93 11.00 1.10
N GLY A 78 -4.72 10.99 2.42
CA GLY A 78 -5.80 10.88 3.42
C GLY A 78 -6.64 12.15 3.48
N GLU A 79 -6.01 13.32 3.44
CA GLU A 79 -6.68 14.64 3.48
C GLU A 79 -7.66 14.85 2.31
N VAL A 80 -7.39 14.27 1.15
CA VAL A 80 -8.23 14.41 -0.05
C VAL A 80 -9.17 13.22 -0.29
N CYS A 81 -9.16 12.22 0.60
CA CYS A 81 -9.93 11.00 0.43
C CYS A 81 -11.44 11.30 0.54
N GLN A 82 -12.20 11.07 -0.53
CA GLN A 82 -13.64 11.35 -0.57
C GLN A 82 -14.47 10.40 0.32
N THR A 83 -13.85 9.32 0.82
CA THR A 83 -14.48 8.33 1.70
C THR A 83 -13.85 8.31 3.10
N ASN A 84 -13.04 9.32 3.45
CA ASN A 84 -12.43 9.49 4.77
C ASN A 84 -11.56 8.32 5.28
N ILE A 85 -10.92 7.58 4.38
CA ILE A 85 -9.99 6.51 4.76
C ILE A 85 -8.69 7.14 5.28
N ASP A 86 -8.21 6.74 6.46
CA ASP A 86 -6.91 7.13 6.99
C ASP A 86 -5.78 6.38 6.27
N LEU A 87 -5.53 6.80 5.02
CA LEU A 87 -4.54 6.18 4.15
C LEU A 87 -3.13 6.26 4.73
N ARG A 88 -2.80 7.29 5.52
CA ARG A 88 -1.45 7.42 6.10
C ARG A 88 -1.19 6.29 7.10
N SER A 89 -2.12 6.07 8.02
CA SER A 89 -2.02 4.99 8.99
C SER A 89 -2.07 3.61 8.32
N LEU A 90 -2.87 3.46 7.26
CA LEU A 90 -2.90 2.24 6.45
C LEU A 90 -1.54 1.91 5.84
N TRP A 91 -0.84 2.91 5.28
CA TRP A 91 0.51 2.70 4.72
C TRP A 91 1.56 2.39 5.77
N LEU A 92 1.41 2.91 7.00
CA LEU A 92 2.28 2.55 8.13
C LEU A 92 2.07 1.08 8.52
N ASP A 93 0.82 0.65 8.69
CA ASP A 93 0.47 -0.74 9.01
C ASP A 93 0.95 -1.70 7.91
N LEU A 94 0.76 -1.34 6.64
CA LEU A 94 1.26 -2.13 5.51
C LEU A 94 2.78 -2.35 5.61
N ARG A 95 3.56 -1.30 5.88
CA ARG A 95 5.02 -1.43 6.03
C ARG A 95 5.40 -2.29 7.22
N ALA A 96 4.71 -2.15 8.35
CA ALA A 96 4.94 -2.96 9.54
C ALA A 96 4.68 -4.45 9.26
N ASN A 97 3.53 -4.77 8.67
CA ASN A 97 3.16 -6.16 8.36
C ASN A 97 4.07 -6.78 7.28
N LEU A 98 4.47 -6.01 6.27
CA LEU A 98 5.46 -6.45 5.28
C LEU A 98 6.82 -6.73 5.95
N LEU A 99 7.25 -5.87 6.86
CA LEU A 99 8.49 -6.06 7.63
C LEU A 99 8.44 -7.33 8.49
N GLU A 100 7.36 -7.55 9.22
CA GLU A 100 7.15 -8.75 10.06
C GLU A 100 7.18 -10.04 9.24
N LYS A 101 6.66 -9.99 8.01
CA LYS A 101 6.68 -11.12 7.07
C LYS A 101 7.98 -11.27 6.28
N GLY A 102 8.98 -10.41 6.52
CA GLY A 102 10.29 -10.48 5.85
C GLY A 102 10.35 -9.82 4.46
N HIS A 103 9.31 -9.10 4.05
CA HIS A 103 9.24 -8.42 2.75
C HIS A 103 9.59 -6.93 2.87
N PHE A 104 10.87 -6.62 2.85
CA PHE A 104 11.36 -5.24 2.91
C PHE A 104 12.55 -5.04 1.98
N PRO A 105 12.81 -3.80 1.51
CA PRO A 105 13.98 -3.50 0.71
C PRO A 105 15.27 -3.98 1.38
N LYS A 106 16.06 -4.81 0.67
CA LYS A 106 17.31 -5.40 1.20
C LYS A 106 18.28 -4.37 1.76
N LYS A 107 18.29 -3.14 1.22
CA LYS A 107 19.11 -2.03 1.73
C LYS A 107 18.76 -1.63 3.17
N LEU A 108 17.52 -1.81 3.60
CA LEU A 108 17.08 -1.56 4.99
C LEU A 108 17.55 -2.65 5.96
N ALA A 109 17.87 -3.86 5.47
CA ALA A 109 18.40 -4.95 6.30
C ALA A 109 19.70 -4.53 7.03
N LEU A 110 20.50 -3.67 6.38
CA LEU A 110 21.78 -3.19 6.88
C LEU A 110 21.68 -2.23 8.08
N MET A 111 20.49 -1.70 8.37
CA MET A 111 20.25 -0.81 9.52
C MET A 111 19.77 -1.54 10.78
N ARG A 112 19.55 -2.85 10.69
CA ARG A 112 19.21 -3.71 11.83
C ARG A 112 20.52 -4.23 12.44
N GLY A 113 21.25 -3.34 13.12
CA GLY A 113 22.37 -3.69 13.99
C GLY A 113 21.89 -4.37 15.27
#